data_AF-A0A400VS73-F1
#
_entry.id   AF-A0A400VS73-F1
#
_cell.length_a   1.000
_cell.length_b   1.000
_cell.length_c   1.000
_cell.angle_alpha   90.00
_cell.angle_beta   90.00
_cell.angle_gamma   90.00
#
_symmetry.space_group_name_H-M   'P 1'
#
loop_
_entity.id
_entity.type
_entity.pdbx_description
1 polymer ?
#
loop_
_entity_poly.entity_id
_entity_poly.type
_entity_poly.pdbx_seq_one_letter_code
_entity_poly.pdbx_strand_id
1 'polypeptide(L)'
;WFFSHGAGAFTLGQFFYHLFKINILDYFCGGDGDIRYYKFYNKLLELKDKRNIITINDIDPSWYGNQHKRDKLFSSFQKITPILFQIRDPIELIKHAYGRKWGNNLAKTKEFDLSYQFNDIITEVEVYNYNLPNTLEGQRPQSFLWKSLIECFDKFNDCFYLDISKIRGEETIHTLNYLSNKFNLKQIKINDKEFVTKSYFKGNLYFLLPLTLYLNKEDLNTNIPNKKINKNNSLIININFFQNDNNLFNLYSELSILDMDSSVGFYIDKQDYNKLKNDSIFYKQVIDYLRNFAYELKNRIQIEEDLMLKVEDVLRHLYNNKNARVSAKNILDEELVYIKQHRPDIVASWKYYQEFEKMCKELDGDI
;
A
#
# COMPACT_ATOMS: atom_id res chain seq x y z
N TRP A 1 -2.04 -13.18 9.78
CA TRP A 1 -2.39 -11.76 9.59
C TRP A 1 -3.48 -11.71 8.56
N PHE A 2 -4.65 -11.20 8.94
CA PHE A 2 -5.80 -11.12 8.06
C PHE A 2 -6.07 -9.67 7.70
N PHE A 3 -6.25 -9.40 6.42
CA PHE A 3 -6.47 -8.05 5.92
C PHE A 3 -7.35 -8.06 4.66
N SER A 4 -8.23 -7.07 4.53
CA SER A 4 -8.92 -6.80 3.28
C SER A 4 -8.04 -6.06 2.28
N HIS A 5 -8.36 -6.16 0.99
CA HIS A 5 -7.84 -5.23 -0.01
C HIS A 5 -8.15 -3.78 0.39
N GLY A 6 -7.17 -2.88 0.23
CA GLY A 6 -7.34 -1.49 0.64
C GLY A 6 -7.22 -1.22 2.13
N ALA A 7 -6.95 -2.23 2.96
CA ALA A 7 -6.74 -2.05 4.39
C ALA A 7 -5.35 -1.48 4.75
N GLY A 8 -4.49 -1.13 3.79
CA GLY A 8 -3.14 -0.60 4.04
C GLY A 8 -2.07 -1.67 4.30
N ALA A 9 -2.32 -2.90 3.85
CA ALA A 9 -1.49 -4.05 4.18
C ALA A 9 -0.05 -3.94 3.68
N PHE A 10 0.14 -3.45 2.46
CA PHE A 10 1.49 -3.31 1.89
C PHE A 10 2.41 -2.46 2.78
N THR A 11 1.96 -1.29 3.26
CA THR A 11 2.74 -0.42 4.16
C THR A 11 3.10 -1.13 5.46
N LEU A 12 2.14 -1.80 6.09
CA LEU A 12 2.40 -2.56 7.31
C LEU A 12 3.36 -3.74 7.06
N GLY A 13 3.27 -4.37 5.89
CA GLY A 13 4.19 -5.40 5.45
C GLY A 13 5.63 -4.90 5.32
N GLN A 14 5.83 -3.68 4.80
CA GLN A 14 7.15 -3.04 4.76
C GLN A 14 7.72 -2.85 6.18
N PHE A 15 6.89 -2.50 7.16
CA PHE A 15 7.32 -2.39 8.56
C PHE A 15 7.67 -3.75 9.16
N PHE A 16 6.84 -4.78 8.96
CA PHE A 16 7.16 -6.15 9.38
C PHE A 16 8.47 -6.67 8.82
N TYR A 17 8.71 -6.45 7.52
CA TYR A 17 9.91 -6.92 6.87
C TYR A 17 11.16 -6.10 7.25
N HIS A 18 11.14 -4.78 7.04
CA HIS A 18 12.34 -3.96 7.19
C HIS A 18 12.70 -3.68 8.66
N LEU A 19 11.70 -3.45 9.51
CA LEU A 19 11.92 -3.15 10.92
C LEU A 19 11.99 -4.44 11.71
N PHE A 20 10.94 -5.25 11.68
CA PHE A 20 10.86 -6.40 12.59
C PHE A 20 11.56 -7.66 12.10
N LYS A 21 12.08 -7.65 10.85
CA LYS A 21 12.77 -8.79 10.22
C LYS A 21 11.89 -10.05 10.20
N ILE A 22 10.60 -9.85 9.95
CA ILE A 22 9.61 -10.92 9.85
C ILE A 22 9.38 -11.21 8.37
N ASN A 23 9.46 -12.48 7.98
CA ASN A 23 9.10 -12.89 6.63
C ASN A 23 7.58 -12.94 6.48
N ILE A 24 7.10 -12.45 5.34
CA ILE A 24 5.67 -12.46 5.00
C ILE A 24 5.47 -13.51 3.92
N LEU A 25 4.65 -14.51 4.22
CA LEU A 25 4.22 -15.53 3.28
C LEU A 25 2.82 -15.13 2.79
N ASP A 26 2.78 -14.59 1.57
CA ASP A 26 1.59 -14.03 0.96
C ASP A 26 0.89 -15.00 -0.01
N TYR A 27 -0.43 -14.95 -0.01
CA TYR A 27 -1.34 -15.84 -0.72
C TYR A 27 -1.51 -15.49 -2.20
N PHE A 28 -1.16 -14.26 -2.60
CA PHE A 28 -1.12 -13.89 -4.03
C PHE A 28 -0.11 -14.69 -4.87
N CYS A 29 0.61 -15.64 -4.26
CA CYS A 29 1.48 -16.60 -4.94
C CYS A 29 0.79 -17.46 -6.02
N GLY A 30 -0.55 -17.46 -6.08
CA GLY A 30 -1.36 -18.11 -7.10
C GLY A 30 -1.41 -19.64 -7.00
N GLY A 31 -2.40 -20.24 -7.65
CA GLY A 31 -2.66 -21.69 -7.63
C GLY A 31 -3.82 -22.08 -6.73
N ASP A 32 -4.29 -23.31 -6.88
CA ASP A 32 -5.38 -23.86 -6.08
C ASP A 32 -4.97 -24.16 -4.63
N GLY A 33 -5.91 -24.64 -3.79
CA GLY A 33 -5.65 -24.90 -2.37
C GLY A 33 -4.50 -25.90 -2.12
N ASP A 34 -4.34 -26.93 -2.94
CA ASP A 34 -3.28 -27.94 -2.78
C ASP A 34 -1.90 -27.35 -3.16
N ILE A 35 -1.84 -26.57 -4.25
CA ILE A 35 -0.60 -25.87 -4.67
C ILE A 35 -0.17 -24.87 -3.60
N ARG A 36 -1.12 -24.07 -3.08
CA ARG A 36 -0.84 -23.09 -2.02
C ARG A 36 -0.33 -23.78 -0.75
N TYR A 37 -0.92 -24.90 -0.36
CA TYR A 37 -0.44 -25.70 0.78
C TYR A 37 1.04 -26.09 0.61
N TYR A 38 1.41 -26.67 -0.54
CA TYR A 38 2.79 -27.08 -0.81
C TYR A 38 3.76 -25.90 -0.74
N LYS A 39 3.39 -24.75 -1.32
CA LYS A 39 4.19 -23.52 -1.27
C LYS A 39 4.41 -23.04 0.17
N PHE A 40 3.35 -22.94 0.98
CA PHE A 40 3.48 -22.51 2.37
C PHE A 40 4.31 -23.49 3.18
N TYR A 41 4.03 -24.78 3.07
CA TYR A 41 4.73 -25.81 3.82
C TYR A 41 6.24 -25.76 3.56
N ASN A 42 6.65 -25.74 2.28
CA ASN A 42 8.07 -25.68 1.95
C ASN A 42 8.73 -24.38 2.38
N LYS A 43 8.05 -23.23 2.22
CA LYS A 43 8.62 -21.95 2.63
C LYS A 43 8.76 -21.84 4.14
N LEU A 44 7.81 -22.39 4.89
CA LEU A 44 7.90 -22.48 6.35
C LEU A 44 9.03 -23.43 6.80
N LEU A 45 9.27 -24.53 6.08
CA LEU A 45 10.42 -25.41 6.34
C LEU A 45 11.76 -24.70 6.07
N GLU A 46 11.86 -24.00 4.95
CA GLU A 46 13.04 -23.20 4.58
C GLU A 46 13.34 -22.12 5.63
N LEU A 47 12.29 -21.48 6.15
CA LEU A 47 12.36 -20.37 7.09
C LEU A 47 12.06 -20.79 8.54
N LYS A 48 12.22 -22.06 8.89
CA LYS A 48 11.80 -22.62 10.20
C LYS A 48 12.42 -21.91 11.40
N ASP A 49 13.62 -21.36 11.25
CA ASP A 49 14.38 -20.67 12.30
C ASP A 49 14.18 -19.13 12.26
N LYS A 50 13.23 -18.65 11.45
CA LYS A 50 12.91 -17.23 11.28
C LYS A 50 11.50 -16.94 11.80
N ARG A 51 11.23 -15.66 12.10
CA ARG A 51 9.87 -15.21 12.36
C ARG A 51 9.13 -15.08 11.04
N ASN A 52 7.98 -15.74 10.95
CA ASN A 52 7.17 -15.80 9.74
C ASN A 52 5.73 -15.40 10.06
N ILE A 53 5.09 -14.67 9.13
CA ILE A 53 3.66 -14.39 9.15
C ILE A 53 3.06 -14.98 7.89
N ILE A 54 1.92 -15.64 8.04
CA ILE A 54 1.06 -16.12 6.95
C ILE A 54 -0.09 -15.13 6.79
N THR A 55 -0.40 -14.70 5.56
CA THR A 55 -1.35 -13.60 5.31
C THR A 55 -2.61 -13.96 4.53
N ILE A 56 -3.78 -14.05 5.16
CA ILE A 56 -5.02 -14.34 4.42
C ILE A 56 -5.72 -13.03 4.04
N ASN A 57 -5.96 -12.84 2.74
CA ASN A 57 -6.57 -11.63 2.19
C ASN A 57 -7.66 -11.92 1.14
N ASP A 58 -7.94 -13.19 0.91
CA ASP A 58 -8.96 -13.66 -0.01
C ASP A 58 -9.58 -14.97 0.49
N ILE A 59 -10.85 -15.15 0.19
CA ILE A 59 -11.64 -16.30 0.67
C ILE A 59 -12.44 -16.96 -0.45
N ASP A 60 -12.40 -16.43 -1.67
CA ASP A 60 -13.22 -16.92 -2.78
C ASP A 60 -12.83 -18.36 -3.15
N PRO A 61 -13.72 -19.36 -2.99
CA PRO A 61 -13.43 -20.75 -3.36
C PRO A 61 -12.86 -20.93 -4.77
N SER A 62 -13.27 -20.10 -5.73
CA SER A 62 -12.80 -20.17 -7.12
C SER A 62 -11.29 -19.93 -7.24
N TRP A 63 -10.71 -19.12 -6.35
CA TRP A 63 -9.27 -18.84 -6.32
C TRP A 63 -8.45 -19.98 -5.70
N TYR A 64 -9.12 -20.91 -5.03
CA TYR A 64 -8.55 -22.14 -4.47
C TYR A 64 -8.90 -23.37 -5.32
N GLY A 65 -9.47 -23.17 -6.51
CA GLY A 65 -9.98 -24.21 -7.39
C GLY A 65 -11.39 -24.68 -7.04
N ASN A 66 -11.73 -24.84 -5.76
CA ASN A 66 -13.09 -25.05 -5.25
C ASN A 66 -13.14 -24.93 -3.72
N GLN A 67 -14.36 -24.99 -3.16
CA GLN A 67 -14.60 -24.88 -1.73
C GLN A 67 -13.88 -25.98 -0.94
N HIS A 68 -13.93 -27.24 -1.40
CA HIS A 68 -13.28 -28.36 -0.73
C HIS A 68 -11.76 -28.12 -0.58
N LYS A 69 -11.09 -27.67 -1.64
CA LYS A 69 -9.65 -27.39 -1.61
C LYS A 69 -9.30 -26.22 -0.70
N ARG A 70 -10.10 -25.15 -0.70
CA ARG A 70 -9.93 -24.01 0.23
C ARG A 70 -10.05 -24.48 1.68
N ASP A 71 -11.14 -25.15 2.00
CA ASP A 71 -11.47 -25.54 3.37
C ASP A 71 -10.44 -26.57 3.89
N LYS A 72 -9.97 -27.48 3.02
CA LYS A 72 -8.86 -28.39 3.31
C LYS A 72 -7.57 -27.63 3.64
N LEU A 73 -7.18 -26.63 2.85
CA LEU A 73 -6.04 -25.77 3.15
C LEU A 73 -6.21 -25.06 4.49
N PHE A 74 -7.37 -24.43 4.74
CA PHE A 74 -7.65 -23.72 5.99
C PHE A 74 -7.62 -24.65 7.20
N SER A 75 -8.12 -25.88 7.06
CA SER A 75 -8.06 -26.89 8.12
C SER A 75 -6.63 -27.35 8.47
N SER A 76 -5.69 -27.19 7.54
CA SER A 76 -4.28 -27.61 7.71
C SER A 76 -3.49 -26.70 8.66
N PHE A 77 -3.99 -25.50 8.97
CA PHE A 77 -3.37 -24.63 9.95
C PHE A 77 -3.66 -25.15 11.37
N GLN A 78 -2.81 -26.05 11.86
CA GLN A 78 -3.00 -26.77 13.13
C GLN A 78 -2.61 -25.96 14.38
N LYS A 79 -1.66 -25.03 14.24
CA LYS A 79 -1.19 -24.16 15.33
C LYS A 79 -1.03 -22.75 14.80
N ILE A 80 -1.82 -21.83 15.34
CA ILE A 80 -1.81 -20.44 14.91
C ILE A 80 -1.93 -19.57 16.16
N THR A 81 -0.85 -18.87 16.52
CA THR A 81 -0.84 -17.95 17.65
C THR A 81 0.24 -16.91 17.44
N PRO A 82 -0.05 -15.60 17.49
CA PRO A 82 -1.36 -14.90 17.48
C PRO A 82 -1.82 -14.40 16.10
N ILE A 83 -3.06 -13.92 16.00
CA ILE A 83 -3.61 -13.31 14.77
C ILE A 83 -3.68 -11.81 14.90
N LEU A 84 -3.30 -11.13 13.81
CA LEU A 84 -3.57 -9.72 13.59
C LEU A 84 -4.66 -9.58 12.53
N PHE A 85 -5.81 -9.05 12.90
CA PHE A 85 -6.86 -8.54 12.03
C PHE A 85 -6.59 -7.06 11.76
N GLN A 86 -6.40 -6.71 10.50
CA GLN A 86 -6.23 -5.33 10.07
C GLN A 86 -7.55 -4.81 9.50
N ILE A 87 -8.16 -3.86 10.19
CA ILE A 87 -9.51 -3.39 9.91
C ILE A 87 -9.46 -1.93 9.47
N ARG A 88 -10.47 -1.53 8.70
CA ARG A 88 -10.67 -0.19 8.20
C ARG A 88 -12.16 0.13 8.18
N ASP A 89 -12.51 1.42 8.24
CA ASP A 89 -13.86 1.89 7.92
C ASP A 89 -14.33 1.31 6.56
N PRO A 90 -15.47 0.60 6.54
CA PRO A 90 -15.96 -0.08 5.33
C PRO A 90 -16.24 0.88 4.17
N ILE A 91 -16.61 2.14 4.42
CA ILE A 91 -16.85 3.10 3.35
C ILE A 91 -15.53 3.52 2.70
N GLU A 92 -14.46 3.60 3.48
CA GLU A 92 -13.12 3.82 2.93
C GLU A 92 -12.60 2.61 2.14
N LEU A 93 -12.98 1.37 2.52
CA LEU A 93 -12.68 0.17 1.74
C LEU A 93 -13.36 0.24 0.36
N ILE A 94 -14.64 0.63 0.31
CA ILE A 94 -15.36 0.83 -0.96
C ILE A 94 -14.65 1.90 -1.80
N LYS A 95 -14.30 3.04 -1.20
CA LYS A 95 -13.52 4.08 -1.88
C LYS A 95 -12.23 3.52 -2.47
N HIS A 96 -11.49 2.69 -1.72
CA HIS A 96 -10.26 2.12 -2.22
C HIS A 96 -10.50 1.14 -3.38
N ALA A 97 -11.50 0.26 -3.25
CA ALA A 97 -11.80 -0.77 -4.24
C ALA A 97 -12.17 -0.17 -5.60
N TYR A 98 -12.96 0.90 -5.62
CA TYR A 98 -13.40 1.54 -6.86
C TYR A 98 -12.59 2.77 -7.26
N GLY A 99 -11.84 3.36 -6.33
CA GLY A 99 -11.11 4.62 -6.52
C GLY A 99 -9.66 4.46 -6.95
N ARG A 100 -9.19 3.24 -7.20
CA ARG A 100 -7.81 2.96 -7.64
C ARG A 100 -7.79 2.49 -9.10
N LYS A 101 -6.93 3.10 -9.90
CA LYS A 101 -6.66 2.69 -11.28
C LYS A 101 -5.64 1.56 -11.36
N TRP A 102 -6.04 0.38 -10.91
CA TRP A 102 -5.21 -0.81 -11.01
C TRP A 102 -4.80 -1.08 -12.45
N GLY A 103 -3.52 -1.37 -12.68
CA GLY A 103 -2.98 -1.76 -13.98
C GLY A 103 -2.55 -0.61 -14.90
N ASN A 104 -2.75 0.66 -14.50
CA ASN A 104 -2.21 1.79 -15.27
C ASN A 104 -0.70 1.92 -15.06
N ASN A 105 0.03 2.29 -16.11
CA ASN A 105 1.42 2.73 -16.01
C ASN A 105 1.46 4.23 -16.23
N LEU A 106 1.93 4.98 -15.21
CA LEU A 106 2.07 6.43 -15.33
C LEU A 106 3.37 6.84 -16.00
N ALA A 107 4.33 5.93 -16.18
CA ALA A 107 5.59 6.25 -16.82
C ALA A 107 5.51 6.02 -18.34
N LYS A 108 5.85 7.05 -19.14
CA LYS A 108 6.15 6.91 -20.57
C LYS A 108 7.44 6.11 -20.77
N THR A 109 8.43 6.36 -19.91
CA THR A 109 9.68 5.59 -19.84
C THR A 109 10.08 5.38 -18.38
N LYS A 110 10.67 4.21 -18.09
CA LYS A 110 11.22 3.88 -16.77
C LYS A 110 12.71 4.26 -16.66
N GLU A 111 13.35 4.56 -17.77
CA GLU A 111 14.76 4.91 -17.87
C GLU A 111 14.92 6.22 -18.65
N PHE A 112 15.74 7.14 -18.14
CA PHE A 112 15.98 8.45 -18.74
C PHE A 112 17.37 9.00 -18.37
N ASP A 113 17.79 10.07 -19.03
CA ASP A 113 19.02 10.82 -18.71
C ASP A 113 18.71 12.31 -18.44
N LEU A 114 19.75 13.14 -18.25
CA LEU A 114 19.59 14.54 -17.89
C LEU A 114 18.98 15.43 -18.99
N SER A 115 18.81 14.92 -20.21
CA SER A 115 18.14 15.63 -21.31
C SER A 115 16.62 15.64 -21.19
N TYR A 116 16.06 14.73 -20.40
CA TYR A 116 14.62 14.55 -20.24
C TYR A 116 14.02 15.57 -19.27
N GLN A 117 12.88 16.15 -19.63
CA GLN A 117 12.03 16.90 -18.71
C GLN A 117 11.00 15.98 -18.05
N PHE A 118 10.37 16.42 -16.96
CA PHE A 118 9.39 15.62 -16.21
C PHE A 118 8.25 15.09 -17.11
N ASN A 119 7.75 15.92 -18.03
CA ASN A 119 6.67 15.55 -18.96
C ASN A 119 7.08 14.55 -20.05
N ASP A 120 8.38 14.34 -20.28
CA ASP A 120 8.89 13.30 -21.17
C ASP A 120 8.85 11.92 -20.50
N ILE A 121 8.85 11.91 -19.17
CA ILE A 121 8.97 10.70 -18.34
C ILE A 121 7.60 10.17 -17.93
N ILE A 122 6.64 11.06 -17.69
CA ILE A 122 5.31 10.73 -17.17
C ILE A 122 4.20 10.94 -18.21
N THR A 123 3.15 10.13 -18.14
CA THR A 123 1.93 10.32 -18.94
C THR A 123 1.20 11.59 -18.53
N GLU A 124 0.37 12.11 -19.43
CA GLU A 124 -0.47 13.25 -19.14
C GLU A 124 -1.43 12.97 -17.97
N VAL A 125 -1.97 14.03 -17.38
CA VAL A 125 -3.01 13.91 -16.35
C VAL A 125 -4.31 13.49 -17.04
N GLU A 126 -4.96 12.47 -16.51
CA GLU A 126 -6.25 11.99 -17.00
C GLU A 126 -7.31 12.25 -15.94
N VAL A 127 -8.43 12.86 -16.30
CA VAL A 127 -9.57 13.01 -15.38
C VAL A 127 -10.22 11.64 -15.17
N TYR A 128 -10.47 11.29 -13.92
CA TYR A 128 -10.93 9.96 -13.54
C TYR A 128 -12.46 9.87 -13.47
N ASN A 129 -13.02 9.05 -14.36
CA ASN A 129 -14.43 8.67 -14.31
C ASN A 129 -14.58 7.36 -13.54
N TYR A 130 -14.95 7.47 -12.26
CA TYR A 130 -15.19 6.30 -11.41
C TYR A 130 -16.62 5.79 -11.59
N ASN A 131 -16.74 4.51 -11.96
CA ASN A 131 -18.04 3.85 -12.11
C ASN A 131 -18.38 3.08 -10.83
N LEU A 132 -19.06 3.75 -9.91
CA LEU A 132 -19.61 3.11 -8.72
C LEU A 132 -20.85 2.27 -9.10
N PRO A 133 -20.93 0.99 -8.69
CA PRO A 133 -21.98 0.08 -9.16
C PRO A 133 -23.31 0.25 -8.41
N ASN A 134 -24.36 -0.35 -8.96
CA ASN A 134 -25.68 -0.46 -8.31
C ASN A 134 -25.73 -1.51 -7.19
N THR A 135 -24.69 -2.33 -7.04
CA THR A 135 -24.58 -3.39 -6.02
C THR A 135 -23.11 -3.57 -5.65
N LEU A 136 -22.84 -3.86 -4.37
CA LEU A 136 -21.51 -4.10 -3.83
C LEU A 136 -21.19 -5.58 -3.64
N GLU A 137 -22.02 -6.51 -4.14
CA GLU A 137 -21.83 -7.96 -3.95
C GLU A 137 -20.45 -8.45 -4.43
N GLY A 138 -19.93 -7.87 -5.53
CA GLY A 138 -18.60 -8.20 -6.04
C GLY A 138 -17.44 -7.87 -5.09
N GLN A 139 -17.70 -7.13 -4.00
CA GLN A 139 -16.70 -6.76 -3.00
C GLN A 139 -16.60 -7.74 -1.84
N ARG A 140 -17.56 -8.65 -1.64
CA ARG A 140 -17.51 -9.63 -0.54
C ARG A 140 -16.20 -10.42 -0.50
N PRO A 141 -15.67 -10.96 -1.61
CA PRO A 141 -14.52 -11.85 -1.51
C PRO A 141 -13.17 -11.16 -1.20
N GLN A 142 -13.11 -9.82 -1.30
CA GLN A 142 -11.85 -9.04 -1.23
C GLN A 142 -11.88 -7.88 -0.24
N SER A 143 -13.04 -7.25 -0.04
CA SER A 143 -13.20 -6.09 0.84
C SER A 143 -13.94 -6.47 2.13
N PHE A 144 -14.92 -7.38 2.05
CA PHE A 144 -15.78 -7.77 3.18
C PHE A 144 -15.71 -9.28 3.43
N LEU A 145 -14.55 -9.72 3.92
CA LEU A 145 -14.22 -11.14 4.09
C LEU A 145 -14.17 -11.59 5.54
N TRP A 146 -14.58 -10.74 6.48
CA TRP A 146 -14.37 -10.96 7.90
C TRP A 146 -15.23 -12.07 8.45
N LYS A 147 -16.54 -12.03 8.19
CA LYS A 147 -17.47 -13.07 8.64
C LYS A 147 -17.00 -14.44 8.17
N SER A 148 -16.70 -14.56 6.89
CA SER A 148 -16.22 -15.81 6.29
C SER A 148 -14.89 -16.28 6.87
N LEU A 149 -13.95 -15.37 7.15
CA LEU A 149 -12.70 -15.76 7.83
C LEU A 149 -12.95 -16.26 9.25
N ILE A 150 -13.89 -15.68 9.98
CA ILE A 150 -14.20 -16.16 11.33
C ILE A 150 -14.83 -17.55 11.26
N GLU A 151 -15.80 -17.76 10.37
CA GLU A 151 -16.46 -19.06 10.16
C GLU A 151 -15.50 -20.14 9.64
N CYS A 152 -14.49 -19.77 8.86
CA CYS A 152 -13.49 -20.73 8.38
C CYS A 152 -12.50 -21.16 9.46
N PHE A 153 -12.43 -20.43 10.58
CA PHE A 153 -11.39 -20.61 11.55
C PHE A 153 -11.88 -20.51 13.01
N ASP A 154 -12.56 -21.57 13.45
CA ASP A 154 -13.07 -21.71 14.83
C ASP A 154 -11.98 -21.89 15.92
N LYS A 155 -10.70 -21.94 15.53
CA LYS A 155 -9.58 -22.35 16.42
C LYS A 155 -8.82 -21.17 17.04
N PHE A 156 -9.30 -19.95 16.88
CA PHE A 156 -8.56 -18.73 17.16
C PHE A 156 -8.99 -18.03 18.44
N ASN A 157 -8.16 -18.15 19.48
CA ASN A 157 -8.47 -17.56 20.79
C ASN A 157 -7.68 -16.26 21.08
N ASP A 158 -6.65 -15.92 20.28
CA ASP A 158 -5.80 -14.74 20.50
C ASP A 158 -5.77 -13.83 19.26
N CYS A 159 -6.81 -13.00 19.16
CA CYS A 159 -7.06 -12.09 18.04
C CYS A 159 -6.77 -10.64 18.43
N PHE A 160 -5.92 -9.99 17.63
CA PHE A 160 -5.61 -8.56 17.75
C PHE A 160 -6.21 -7.79 16.61
N TYR A 161 -6.84 -6.67 16.93
CA TYR A 161 -7.50 -5.81 15.95
C TYR A 161 -6.73 -4.50 15.82
N LEU A 162 -6.22 -4.24 14.62
CA LEU A 162 -5.51 -3.03 14.26
C LEU A 162 -6.38 -2.22 13.31
N ASP A 163 -6.88 -1.08 13.77
CA ASP A 163 -7.48 -0.08 12.91
C ASP A 163 -6.38 0.64 12.11
N ILE A 164 -6.46 0.58 10.78
CA ILE A 164 -5.47 1.21 9.90
C ILE A 164 -5.44 2.73 10.03
N SER A 165 -6.49 3.37 10.56
CA SER A 165 -6.49 4.80 10.85
C SER A 165 -5.30 5.21 11.75
N LYS A 166 -4.77 4.26 12.54
CA LYS A 166 -3.62 4.40 13.44
C LYS A 166 -2.26 4.24 12.77
N ILE A 167 -2.20 3.91 11.48
CA ILE A 167 -0.99 3.85 10.66
C ILE A 167 -0.95 5.10 9.77
N ARG A 168 -0.80 6.26 10.41
CA ARG A 168 -0.69 7.55 9.72
C ARG A 168 0.23 8.50 10.49
N GLY A 169 1.21 9.07 9.80
CA GLY A 169 2.12 10.06 10.39
C GLY A 169 2.80 9.54 11.66
N GLU A 170 2.96 10.42 12.65
CA GLU A 170 3.64 10.10 13.91
C GLU A 170 2.91 9.05 14.76
N GLU A 171 1.58 8.97 14.67
CA GLU A 171 0.78 7.96 15.38
C GLU A 171 1.21 6.53 15.02
N THR A 172 1.74 6.34 13.82
CA THR A 172 2.30 5.06 13.37
C THR A 172 3.37 4.54 14.32
N ILE A 173 4.21 5.41 14.90
CA ILE A 173 5.26 5.00 15.84
C ILE A 173 4.65 4.41 17.10
N HIS A 174 3.61 5.04 17.64
CA HIS A 174 2.89 4.54 18.81
C HIS A 174 2.27 3.17 18.52
N THR A 175 1.62 3.04 17.37
CA THR A 175 1.03 1.78 16.92
C THR A 175 2.06 0.67 16.75
N LEU A 176 3.19 0.94 16.12
CA LEU A 176 4.27 -0.03 15.93
C LEU A 176 4.92 -0.44 17.27
N ASN A 177 5.08 0.48 18.21
CA ASN A 177 5.57 0.15 19.56
C ASN A 177 4.56 -0.69 20.35
N TYR A 178 3.26 -0.42 20.20
CA TYR A 178 2.20 -1.29 20.74
C TYR A 178 2.28 -2.71 20.18
N LEU A 179 2.38 -2.87 18.85
CA LEU A 179 2.56 -4.17 18.21
C LEU A 179 3.87 -4.84 18.66
N SER A 180 4.92 -4.07 18.87
CA SER A 180 6.21 -4.57 19.35
C SER A 180 6.10 -5.17 20.75
N ASN A 181 5.39 -4.50 21.65
CA ASN A 181 5.09 -5.05 22.97
C ASN A 181 4.23 -6.30 22.88
N LYS A 182 3.18 -6.27 22.06
CA LYS A 182 2.21 -7.37 21.92
C LYS A 182 2.87 -8.65 21.37
N PHE A 183 3.76 -8.52 20.39
CA PHE A 183 4.36 -9.64 19.67
C PHE A 183 5.83 -9.89 20.03
N ASN A 184 6.32 -9.25 21.09
CA ASN A 184 7.71 -9.32 21.54
C ASN A 184 8.70 -9.06 20.38
N LEU A 185 8.54 -7.91 19.73
CA LEU A 185 9.38 -7.39 18.65
C LEU A 185 10.26 -6.24 19.16
N LYS A 186 11.25 -5.84 18.35
CA LYS A 186 12.09 -4.69 18.67
C LYS A 186 11.26 -3.40 18.70
N GLN A 187 11.56 -2.49 19.62
CA GLN A 187 10.96 -1.14 19.60
C GLN A 187 11.45 -0.32 18.41
N ILE A 188 10.63 0.63 17.97
CA ILE A 188 10.96 1.58 16.91
C ILE A 188 11.98 2.60 17.42
N LYS A 189 13.04 2.84 16.65
CA LYS A 189 14.09 3.79 17.01
C LYS A 189 13.82 5.16 16.39
N ILE A 190 14.45 6.21 16.92
CA ILE A 190 14.36 7.58 16.36
C ILE A 190 14.77 7.63 14.89
N ASN A 191 15.79 6.86 14.49
CA ASN A 191 16.26 6.79 13.11
C ASN A 191 15.25 6.13 12.15
N ASP A 192 14.27 5.40 12.67
CA ASP A 192 13.20 4.79 11.87
C ASP A 192 12.05 5.78 11.61
N LYS A 193 12.03 6.96 12.26
CA LYS A 193 10.92 7.92 12.21
C LYS A 193 10.55 8.29 10.78
N GLU A 194 11.51 8.72 9.97
CA GLU A 194 11.27 9.16 8.60
C GLU A 194 10.63 8.04 7.74
N PHE A 195 11.10 6.81 7.90
CA PHE A 195 10.56 5.65 7.21
C PHE A 195 9.11 5.33 7.63
N VAL A 196 8.84 5.44 8.92
CA VAL A 196 7.56 5.04 9.53
C VAL A 196 6.47 6.07 9.28
N THR A 197 6.80 7.35 9.25
CA THR A 197 5.79 8.43 9.18
C THR A 197 5.41 8.80 7.75
N LYS A 198 6.21 8.43 6.74
CA LYS A 198 5.99 8.79 5.34
C LYS A 198 5.08 7.79 4.61
N SER A 199 4.23 8.32 3.74
CA SER A 199 3.25 7.53 3.00
C SER A 199 3.84 6.77 1.79
N TYR A 200 3.38 5.54 1.56
CA TYR A 200 3.77 4.72 0.39
C TYR A 200 2.86 4.86 -0.83
N PHE A 201 1.56 5.08 -0.62
CA PHE A 201 0.55 5.07 -1.69
C PHE A 201 -0.02 6.45 -2.00
N LYS A 202 0.79 7.51 -1.87
CA LYS A 202 0.35 8.85 -2.23
C LYS A 202 0.20 9.02 -3.73
N GLY A 203 -0.91 9.62 -4.12
CA GLY A 203 -1.41 9.68 -5.47
C GLY A 203 -1.36 8.28 -6.08
N ASN A 204 -0.79 8.22 -7.28
CA ASN A 204 -0.60 6.99 -8.04
C ASN A 204 0.89 6.67 -8.23
N LEU A 205 1.75 7.07 -7.27
CA LEU A 205 3.20 6.86 -7.33
C LEU A 205 3.61 5.41 -7.56
N TYR A 206 2.84 4.46 -7.03
CA TYR A 206 3.08 3.04 -7.23
C TYR A 206 3.10 2.64 -8.70
N PHE A 207 2.33 3.32 -9.54
CA PHE A 207 2.26 3.11 -10.98
C PHE A 207 3.35 3.88 -11.77
N LEU A 208 4.03 4.83 -11.12
CA LEU A 208 5.13 5.59 -11.71
C LEU A 208 6.48 4.94 -11.42
N LEU A 209 6.72 4.50 -10.19
CA LEU A 209 8.01 3.97 -9.72
C LEU A 209 8.16 2.47 -10.03
N PRO A 210 9.40 1.92 -10.02
CA PRO A 210 10.68 2.62 -9.93
C PRO A 210 11.03 3.36 -11.22
N LEU A 211 11.96 4.31 -11.14
CA LEU A 211 12.59 4.96 -12.29
C LEU A 211 14.11 4.97 -12.16
N THR A 212 14.81 4.99 -13.30
CA THR A 212 16.28 5.00 -13.38
C THR A 212 16.76 6.21 -14.18
N LEU A 213 17.56 7.05 -13.55
CA LEU A 213 18.23 8.20 -14.16
C LEU A 213 19.72 7.86 -14.39
N TYR A 214 20.16 7.97 -15.64
CA TYR A 214 21.56 7.84 -16.05
C TYR A 214 22.20 9.23 -16.13
N LEU A 215 23.35 9.39 -15.48
CA LEU A 215 24.05 10.67 -15.40
C LEU A 215 25.26 10.68 -16.32
N ASN A 216 25.20 11.46 -17.40
CA ASN A 216 26.37 11.83 -18.20
C ASN A 216 26.44 13.35 -18.34
N LYS A 217 27.65 13.89 -18.36
CA LYS A 217 27.86 15.35 -18.52
C LYS A 217 27.41 15.87 -19.87
N GLU A 218 27.49 15.04 -20.91
CA GLU A 218 27.10 15.39 -22.28
C GLU A 218 25.60 15.64 -22.43
N ASP A 219 24.79 15.12 -21.51
CA ASP A 219 23.33 15.27 -21.50
C ASP A 219 22.89 16.60 -20.89
N LEU A 220 23.83 17.38 -20.33
CA LEU A 220 23.52 18.69 -19.75
C LEU A 220 23.31 19.73 -20.86
N ASN A 221 22.23 20.52 -20.71
CA ASN A 221 21.81 21.60 -21.62
C ASN A 221 21.16 21.14 -22.93
N THR A 222 20.81 19.86 -23.06
CA THR A 222 19.94 19.39 -24.14
C THR A 222 18.49 19.40 -23.66
N ASN A 223 17.64 20.23 -24.27
CA ASN A 223 16.20 20.26 -23.97
C ASN A 223 15.39 19.30 -24.85
N ILE A 224 16.08 18.39 -25.54
CA ILE A 224 15.48 17.40 -26.43
C ILE A 224 15.93 16.03 -25.90
N PRO A 225 14.99 15.15 -25.53
CA PRO A 225 15.32 13.83 -25.04
C PRO A 225 16.22 13.06 -26.01
N ASN A 226 17.33 12.54 -25.49
CA ASN A 226 18.21 11.66 -26.24
C ASN A 226 17.46 10.39 -26.64
N LYS A 227 17.38 10.11 -27.95
CA LYS A 227 16.74 8.88 -28.45
C LYS A 227 17.44 7.60 -28.00
N LYS A 228 18.72 7.69 -27.65
CA LYS A 228 19.53 6.57 -27.16
C LYS A 228 20.34 7.02 -25.96
N ILE A 229 19.88 6.63 -24.77
CA ILE A 229 20.57 6.89 -23.51
C ILE A 229 21.92 6.17 -23.53
N ASN A 230 22.99 6.92 -23.29
CA ASN A 230 24.29 6.34 -23.02
C ASN A 230 24.27 5.75 -21.61
N LYS A 231 24.27 4.42 -21.51
CA LYS A 231 24.32 3.69 -20.21
C LYS A 231 25.75 3.33 -19.81
N ASN A 232 26.68 3.37 -20.77
CA ASN A 232 28.04 2.93 -20.55
C ASN A 232 28.80 4.05 -19.83
N ASN A 233 29.35 3.75 -18.66
CA ASN A 233 30.10 4.68 -17.80
C ASN A 233 29.25 5.75 -17.07
N SER A 234 27.93 5.69 -17.15
CA SER A 234 27.06 6.61 -16.41
C SER A 234 27.04 6.29 -14.92
N LEU A 235 26.93 7.32 -14.09
CA LEU A 235 26.48 7.14 -12.72
C LEU A 235 24.96 6.93 -12.73
N ILE A 236 24.43 6.14 -11.80
CA ILE A 236 23.01 5.76 -11.79
C ILE A 236 22.33 6.28 -10.53
N ILE A 237 21.20 6.96 -10.72
CA ILE A 237 20.26 7.29 -9.65
C ILE A 237 18.98 6.47 -9.84
N ASN A 238 18.64 5.67 -8.83
CA ASN A 238 17.37 4.96 -8.75
C ASN A 238 16.37 5.79 -7.94
N ILE A 239 15.27 6.18 -8.57
CA ILE A 239 14.15 6.85 -7.91
C ILE A 239 13.14 5.77 -7.54
N ASN A 240 12.93 5.56 -6.25
CA ASN A 240 12.09 4.46 -5.77
C ASN A 240 11.47 4.80 -4.41
N PHE A 241 10.54 3.97 -3.94
CA PHE A 241 10.14 3.96 -2.54
C PHE A 241 11.32 3.66 -1.62
N PHE A 242 11.13 3.91 -0.33
CA PHE A 242 12.17 3.74 0.68
C PHE A 242 12.97 2.44 0.51
N GLN A 243 14.29 2.56 0.48
CA GLN A 243 15.21 1.44 0.43
C GLN A 243 16.09 1.42 1.68
N ASN A 244 16.10 0.26 2.36
CA ASN A 244 16.95 0.02 3.52
C ASN A 244 18.25 -0.70 3.11
N ASP A 245 19.08 0.00 2.33
CA ASP A 245 20.38 -0.52 1.88
C ASP A 245 21.50 0.43 2.34
N ASN A 246 22.45 -0.13 3.10
CA ASN A 246 23.59 0.62 3.62
C ASN A 246 24.61 1.00 2.55
N ASN A 247 24.56 0.42 1.35
CA ASN A 247 25.44 0.78 0.22
C ASN A 247 24.92 1.99 -0.56
N LEU A 248 23.65 2.33 -0.39
CA LEU A 248 23.02 3.44 -1.08
C LEU A 248 23.09 4.72 -0.24
N PHE A 249 23.22 5.84 -0.93
CA PHE A 249 23.06 7.17 -0.39
C PHE A 249 21.76 7.78 -0.93
N ASN A 250 20.90 8.25 -0.02
CA ASN A 250 19.66 8.93 -0.40
C ASN A 250 19.93 10.43 -0.58
N LEU A 251 19.97 10.87 -1.84
CA LEU A 251 20.17 12.26 -2.24
C LEU A 251 19.04 13.18 -1.79
N TYR A 252 17.89 12.64 -1.34
CA TYR A 252 16.77 13.45 -0.85
C TYR A 252 17.21 14.49 0.20
N SER A 253 18.16 14.14 1.07
CA SER A 253 18.74 15.03 2.08
C SER A 253 19.52 16.23 1.51
N GLU A 254 20.07 16.11 0.31
CA GLU A 254 20.83 17.16 -0.40
C GLU A 254 19.94 18.12 -1.19
N LEU A 255 18.71 17.68 -1.46
CA LEU A 255 17.82 18.45 -2.32
C LEU A 255 17.26 19.70 -1.60
N SER A 256 17.28 19.76 -0.27
CA SER A 256 16.72 20.89 0.51
C SER A 256 15.27 21.22 0.11
N ILE A 257 14.46 20.21 -0.22
CA ILE A 257 13.12 20.40 -0.80
C ILE A 257 12.02 20.27 0.26
N LEU A 258 10.98 21.08 0.03
CA LEU A 258 9.58 21.00 0.46
C LEU A 258 9.19 19.69 1.16
N ASP A 259 8.64 19.83 2.36
CA ASP A 259 7.93 18.78 3.10
C ASP A 259 7.01 17.98 2.15
N MET A 260 7.49 16.81 1.74
CA MET A 260 6.77 15.85 0.92
C MET A 260 6.56 14.63 1.81
N ASP A 261 5.33 14.50 2.30
CA ASP A 261 4.89 13.32 3.06
C ASP A 261 4.73 12.13 2.09
N SER A 262 5.84 11.63 1.55
CA SER A 262 5.92 10.46 0.68
C SER A 262 7.27 9.77 0.88
N SER A 263 7.26 8.44 0.83
CA SER A 263 8.42 7.57 1.06
C SER A 263 9.39 7.47 -0.13
N VAL A 264 9.25 8.33 -1.15
CA VAL A 264 10.14 8.34 -2.32
C VAL A 264 11.53 8.84 -1.94
N GLY A 265 12.56 8.15 -2.43
CA GLY A 265 13.96 8.54 -2.32
C GLY A 265 14.69 8.49 -3.66
N PHE A 266 15.86 9.12 -3.67
CA PHE A 266 16.74 9.25 -4.83
C PHE A 266 18.06 8.58 -4.47
N TYR A 267 18.23 7.34 -4.89
CA TYR A 267 19.29 6.47 -4.40
C TYR A 267 20.43 6.35 -5.41
N ILE A 268 21.65 6.58 -4.95
CA ILE A 268 22.89 6.37 -5.69
C ILE A 268 23.82 5.48 -4.87
N ASP A 269 24.66 4.66 -5.50
CA ASP A 269 25.71 3.93 -4.78
C ASP A 269 26.66 4.91 -4.08
N LYS A 270 27.09 4.62 -2.85
CA LYS A 270 27.97 5.51 -2.08
C LYS A 270 29.31 5.80 -2.77
N GLN A 271 29.87 4.84 -3.51
CA GLN A 271 31.09 5.06 -4.27
C GLN A 271 30.85 6.02 -5.44
N ASP A 272 29.73 5.85 -6.14
CA ASP A 272 29.33 6.73 -7.25
C ASP A 272 28.94 8.12 -6.78
N TYR A 273 28.32 8.23 -5.60
CA TYR A 273 28.08 9.52 -4.95
C TYR A 273 29.39 10.26 -4.66
N ASN A 274 30.42 9.57 -4.16
CA ASN A 274 31.73 10.19 -3.95
C ASN A 274 32.36 10.65 -5.27
N LYS A 275 32.22 9.86 -6.35
CA LYS A 275 32.66 10.28 -7.70
C LYS A 275 31.91 11.53 -8.17
N LEU A 276 30.60 11.58 -7.97
CA LEU A 276 29.77 12.73 -8.30
C LEU A 276 30.22 13.98 -7.51
N LYS A 277 30.42 13.86 -6.18
CA LYS A 277 30.86 14.96 -5.31
C LYS A 277 32.24 15.52 -5.66
N ASN A 278 33.14 14.70 -6.20
CA ASN A 278 34.46 15.15 -6.63
C ASN A 278 34.41 16.13 -7.80
N ASP A 279 33.32 16.13 -8.58
CA ASP A 279 33.04 17.14 -9.59
C ASP A 279 31.97 18.11 -9.09
N SER A 280 32.41 19.19 -8.44
CA SER A 280 31.50 20.14 -7.78
C SER A 280 30.53 20.82 -8.75
N ILE A 281 30.92 21.05 -10.00
CA ILE A 281 30.09 21.67 -11.02
C ILE A 281 29.00 20.70 -11.46
N PHE A 282 29.39 19.47 -11.83
CA PHE A 282 28.45 18.45 -12.27
C PHE A 282 27.49 18.04 -11.15
N TYR A 283 28.02 17.89 -9.92
CA TYR A 283 27.22 17.66 -8.72
C TYR A 283 26.10 18.69 -8.58
N LYS A 284 26.44 19.99 -8.64
CA LYS A 284 25.45 21.07 -8.49
C LYS A 284 24.36 20.98 -9.57
N GLN A 285 24.75 20.74 -10.82
CA GLN A 285 23.81 20.63 -11.94
C GLN A 285 22.85 19.43 -11.77
N VAL A 286 23.35 18.28 -11.32
CA VAL A 286 22.52 17.11 -11.02
C VAL A 286 21.56 17.40 -9.87
N ILE A 287 22.02 18.03 -8.79
CA ILE A 287 21.16 18.40 -7.66
C ILE A 287 20.07 19.39 -8.10
N ASP A 288 20.40 20.38 -8.93
CA ASP A 288 19.40 21.34 -9.44
C ASP A 288 18.38 20.67 -10.37
N TYR A 289 18.80 19.72 -11.22
CA TYR A 289 17.89 18.89 -12.02
C TYR A 289 16.94 18.08 -11.14
N LEU A 290 17.48 17.36 -10.15
CA LEU A 290 16.68 16.54 -9.23
C LEU A 290 15.73 17.39 -8.39
N ARG A 291 16.11 18.65 -8.08
CA ARG A 291 15.22 19.60 -7.41
C ARG A 291 13.99 19.93 -8.23
N ASN A 292 14.20 20.26 -9.50
CA ASN A 292 13.10 20.50 -10.41
C ASN A 292 12.21 19.25 -10.56
N PHE A 293 12.83 18.09 -10.77
CA PHE A 293 12.10 16.82 -10.88
C PHE A 293 11.25 16.52 -9.64
N ALA A 294 11.80 16.67 -8.44
CA ALA A 294 11.09 16.41 -7.19
C ALA A 294 9.96 17.41 -6.93
N TYR A 295 10.14 18.68 -7.33
CA TYR A 295 9.07 19.68 -7.28
C TYR A 295 7.89 19.29 -8.18
N GLU A 296 8.16 18.93 -9.44
CA GLU A 296 7.13 18.48 -10.38
C GLU A 296 6.45 17.17 -9.92
N LEU A 297 7.24 16.25 -9.35
CA LEU A 297 6.70 15.03 -8.76
C LEU A 297 5.74 15.34 -7.60
N LYS A 298 6.08 16.28 -6.73
CA LYS A 298 5.21 16.73 -5.62
C LYS A 298 3.90 17.31 -6.16
N ASN A 299 3.97 18.18 -7.18
CA ASN A 299 2.78 18.75 -7.81
C ASN A 299 1.91 17.66 -8.43
N ARG A 300 2.53 16.70 -9.14
CA ARG A 300 1.81 15.57 -9.71
C ARG A 300 1.11 14.73 -8.65
N ILE A 301 1.77 14.41 -7.54
CA ILE A 301 1.15 13.67 -6.43
C ILE A 301 -0.11 14.38 -5.94
N GLN A 302 -0.06 15.71 -5.78
CA GLN A 302 -1.21 16.48 -5.33
C GLN A 302 -2.37 16.43 -6.34
N ILE A 303 -2.08 16.63 -7.63
CA ILE A 303 -3.08 16.52 -8.70
C ILE A 303 -3.74 15.13 -8.70
N GLU A 304 -2.93 14.07 -8.60
CA GLU A 304 -3.43 12.70 -8.55
C GLU A 304 -4.32 12.46 -7.33
N GLU A 305 -3.92 12.91 -6.14
CA GLU A 305 -4.74 12.84 -4.93
C GLU A 305 -6.06 13.59 -5.11
N ASP A 306 -6.05 14.78 -5.70
CA ASP A 306 -7.25 15.60 -5.91
C ASP A 306 -8.25 14.96 -6.87
N LEU A 307 -7.75 14.29 -7.92
CA LEU A 307 -8.57 13.55 -8.88
C LEU A 307 -9.04 12.19 -8.37
N MET A 308 -8.44 11.65 -7.31
CA MET A 308 -8.86 10.38 -6.75
C MET A 308 -10.27 10.44 -6.16
N LEU A 309 -11.01 9.33 -6.29
CA LEU A 309 -12.33 9.16 -5.68
C LEU A 309 -12.26 9.48 -4.19
N LYS A 310 -13.15 10.35 -3.72
CA LYS A 310 -13.23 10.75 -2.31
C LYS A 310 -14.27 9.91 -1.57
N VAL A 311 -14.19 9.87 -0.23
CA VAL A 311 -15.19 9.11 0.56
C VAL A 311 -16.57 9.75 0.40
N GLU A 312 -16.59 11.07 0.28
CA GLU A 312 -17.77 11.90 0.08
C GLU A 312 -18.47 11.56 -1.24
N ASP A 313 -17.73 11.18 -2.29
CA ASP A 313 -18.31 10.72 -3.55
C ASP A 313 -19.01 9.37 -3.39
N VAL A 314 -18.42 8.45 -2.62
CA VAL A 314 -19.02 7.15 -2.30
C VAL A 314 -20.31 7.34 -1.52
N LEU A 315 -20.29 8.17 -0.46
CA LEU A 315 -21.48 8.46 0.33
C LEU A 315 -22.57 9.13 -0.52
N ARG A 316 -22.22 10.09 -1.37
CA ARG A 316 -23.17 10.73 -2.30
C ARG A 316 -23.77 9.72 -3.28
N HIS A 317 -22.99 8.77 -3.79
CA HIS A 317 -23.50 7.69 -4.63
C HIS A 317 -24.52 6.82 -3.87
N LEU A 318 -24.18 6.38 -2.66
CA LEU A 318 -25.09 5.59 -1.81
C LEU A 318 -26.35 6.39 -1.44
N TYR A 319 -26.25 7.70 -1.21
CA TYR A 319 -27.40 8.55 -0.97
C TYR A 319 -28.36 8.57 -2.17
N ASN A 320 -27.83 8.80 -3.37
CA ASN A 320 -28.63 8.95 -4.59
C ASN A 320 -29.09 7.62 -5.19
N ASN A 321 -28.43 6.50 -4.85
CA ASN A 321 -28.69 5.19 -5.42
C ASN A 321 -29.20 4.20 -4.37
N LYS A 322 -30.52 4.05 -4.30
CA LYS A 322 -31.18 3.15 -3.35
C LYS A 322 -30.70 1.71 -3.45
N ASN A 323 -30.51 1.18 -4.67
CA ASN A 323 -30.07 -0.20 -4.86
C ASN A 323 -28.66 -0.40 -4.29
N ALA A 324 -27.74 0.52 -4.56
CA ALA A 324 -26.39 0.46 -4.03
C ALA A 324 -26.38 0.57 -2.51
N ARG A 325 -27.19 1.46 -1.94
CA ARG A 325 -27.32 1.65 -0.48
C ARG A 325 -27.86 0.42 0.23
N VAL A 326 -28.96 -0.15 -0.26
CA VAL A 326 -29.55 -1.37 0.32
C VAL A 326 -28.58 -2.54 0.20
N SER A 327 -27.91 -2.69 -0.95
CA SER A 327 -26.85 -3.70 -1.10
C SER A 327 -25.72 -3.50 -0.09
N ALA A 328 -25.22 -2.27 0.07
CA ALA A 328 -24.19 -1.96 1.05
C ALA A 328 -24.65 -2.27 2.49
N LYS A 329 -25.86 -1.87 2.87
CA LYS A 329 -26.41 -2.08 4.21
C LYS A 329 -26.51 -3.56 4.54
N ASN A 330 -27.10 -4.35 3.64
CA ASN A 330 -27.24 -5.80 3.81
C ASN A 330 -25.88 -6.49 4.00
N ILE A 331 -24.88 -6.13 3.19
CA ILE A 331 -23.52 -6.69 3.31
C ILE A 331 -22.89 -6.29 4.65
N LEU A 332 -22.94 -5.01 5.01
CA LEU A 332 -22.26 -4.51 6.22
C LEU A 332 -22.93 -4.97 7.52
N ASP A 333 -24.26 -5.11 7.53
CA ASP A 333 -24.97 -5.67 8.69
C ASP A 333 -24.53 -7.08 9.00
N GLU A 334 -24.34 -7.90 7.96
CA GLU A 334 -23.85 -9.26 8.06
C GLU A 334 -22.37 -9.32 8.45
N GLU A 335 -21.53 -8.53 7.78
CA GLU A 335 -20.07 -8.63 7.90
C GLU A 335 -19.53 -8.02 9.19
N LEU A 336 -20.23 -7.04 9.77
CA LEU A 336 -19.75 -6.32 10.95
C LEU A 336 -20.25 -6.89 12.28
N VAL A 337 -21.13 -7.91 12.28
CA VAL A 337 -21.68 -8.51 13.51
C VAL A 337 -20.58 -8.85 14.51
N TYR A 338 -19.57 -9.58 14.05
CA TYR A 338 -18.52 -10.07 14.93
C TYR A 338 -17.66 -8.93 15.49
N ILE A 339 -17.23 -7.99 14.65
CA ILE A 339 -16.36 -6.90 15.12
C ILE A 339 -17.10 -5.93 16.03
N LYS A 340 -18.40 -5.71 15.82
CA LYS A 340 -19.25 -4.94 16.74
C LYS A 340 -19.30 -5.58 18.13
N GLN A 341 -19.29 -6.90 18.23
CA GLN A 341 -19.26 -7.61 19.52
C GLN A 341 -17.88 -7.54 20.20
N HIS A 342 -16.79 -7.66 19.45
CA HIS A 342 -15.44 -7.79 20.02
C HIS A 342 -14.72 -6.45 20.20
N ARG A 343 -14.95 -5.47 19.32
CA ARG A 343 -14.34 -4.13 19.33
C ARG A 343 -15.35 -3.05 18.93
N PRO A 344 -16.44 -2.88 19.71
CA PRO A 344 -17.40 -1.80 19.48
C PRO A 344 -16.74 -0.41 19.51
N ASP A 345 -15.64 -0.26 20.25
CA ASP A 345 -14.83 0.96 20.32
C ASP A 345 -14.20 1.32 18.97
N ILE A 346 -13.71 0.34 18.21
CA ILE A 346 -13.20 0.57 16.84
C ILE A 346 -14.36 0.96 15.92
N VAL A 347 -15.46 0.23 15.95
CA VAL A 347 -16.60 0.49 15.06
C VAL A 347 -17.20 1.88 15.30
N ALA A 348 -17.31 2.29 16.58
CA ALA A 348 -17.76 3.63 16.95
C ALA A 348 -16.83 4.75 16.46
N SER A 349 -15.55 4.45 16.22
CA SER A 349 -14.58 5.42 15.71
C SER A 349 -14.66 5.65 14.19
N TRP A 350 -15.36 4.78 13.45
CA TRP A 350 -15.47 4.86 11.99
C TRP A 350 -16.45 5.94 11.54
N LYS A 351 -15.92 7.16 11.37
CA LYS A 351 -16.68 8.35 10.99
C LYS A 351 -17.65 8.11 9.83
N TYR A 352 -17.18 7.52 8.73
CA TYR A 352 -17.96 7.44 7.50
C TYR A 352 -18.97 6.30 7.54
N TYR A 353 -18.63 5.20 8.23
CA TYR A 353 -19.62 4.18 8.53
C TYR A 353 -20.78 4.72 9.39
N GLN A 354 -20.49 5.54 10.41
CA GLN A 354 -21.56 6.17 11.21
C GLN A 354 -22.43 7.12 10.37
N GLU A 355 -21.84 7.86 9.44
CA GLU A 355 -22.57 8.72 8.50
C GLU A 355 -23.48 7.91 7.56
N PHE A 356 -22.98 6.78 7.05
CA PHE A 356 -23.74 5.84 6.23
C PHE A 356 -24.93 5.24 7.01
N GLU A 357 -24.73 4.77 8.24
CA GLU A 357 -25.82 4.23 9.08
C GLU A 357 -26.92 5.27 9.34
N LYS A 358 -26.53 6.52 9.61
CA LYS A 358 -27.48 7.63 9.77
C LYS A 358 -28.28 7.86 8.49
N MET A 359 -27.61 7.88 7.33
CA MET A 359 -28.25 8.02 6.02
C MET A 359 -29.26 6.91 5.74
N CYS A 360 -28.93 5.64 6.03
CA CYS A 360 -29.85 4.53 5.87
C CYS A 360 -31.12 4.72 6.71
N LYS A 361 -30.98 5.12 7.99
CA LYS A 361 -32.12 5.38 8.87
C LYS A 361 -33.02 6.49 8.36
N GLU A 362 -32.43 7.58 7.83
CA GLU A 362 -33.19 8.73 7.33
C GLU A 362 -33.94 8.43 6.02
N LEU A 363 -33.35 7.64 5.12
CA LEU A 363 -33.90 7.42 3.78
C LEU A 363 -34.76 6.15 3.65
N ASP A 364 -34.44 5.12 4.43
CA ASP A 364 -35.07 3.80 4.30
C ASP A 364 -35.81 3.39 5.59
N GLY A 365 -35.56 4.04 6.73
CA GLY A 365 -36.09 3.66 8.04
C GLY A 365 -35.25 2.56 8.73
N ASP A 366 -35.80 1.96 9.79
CA ASP A 366 -35.22 0.76 10.40
C ASP A 366 -35.55 -0.46 9.51
N ILE A 367 -34.79 -0.65 8.42
CA ILE A 367 -34.80 -1.87 7.60
C ILE A 367 -33.74 -2.84 8.09
#